data_AF-H3C8P8-F1
#
_entry.id   AF-H3C8P8-F1
#
_cell.length_a   1.000
_cell.length_b   1.000
_cell.length_c   1.000
_cell.angle_alpha   90.00
_cell.angle_beta   90.00
_cell.angle_gamma   90.00
#
_symmetry.space_group_name_H-M   'P 1'
#
loop_
_entity.id
_entity.type
_entity.pdbx_description
1 polymer ?
#
loop_
_entity_poly.entity_id
_entity_poly.type
_entity_poly.pdbx_seq_one_letter_code
_entity_poly.pdbx_strand_id
1 'polypeptide(L)'
;NMLRSVFGSGFAVRTAHVVLTWLITLILFLHDTELRRQEQPGQPGQPVLFVLLVLVSVLLYLAVSLMDPGFILAEDAGLQVPLGVTEEQQDMIPPSAASQRRRRCAHCLVQQPMRSKHCQACRRCVRRYDHHCPWMENCVGERNHRWFMLYLLVQLLVLLWGLHIASTGFQAGGAWRPWLRANDRWFMLYLLVQLLVLLWGLHIGSSHLYLISLNTTTWEFMCRHRISYLRHCGADQNPFDRGPAHNLWGFFCVWGTVVWEQVYFQEGSDQLV
;
A
#
# COMPACT_ATOMS: atom_id res chain seq x y z
N ASN A 1 17.70 15.29 16.01
CA ASN A 1 17.03 13.97 15.86
C ASN A 1 16.52 13.65 14.45
N MET A 2 16.64 14.55 13.46
CA MET A 2 16.28 14.26 12.06
C MET A 2 17.28 13.30 11.36
N LEU A 3 18.56 13.40 11.69
CA LEU A 3 19.61 12.52 11.14
C LEU A 3 19.43 11.04 11.52
N ARG A 4 18.86 10.73 12.70
CA ARG A 4 18.55 9.34 13.09
C ARG A 4 17.40 8.73 12.27
N SER A 5 16.47 9.52 11.73
CA SER A 5 15.45 9.01 10.80
C SER A 5 15.98 8.88 9.37
N VAL A 6 16.97 9.70 9.00
CA VAL A 6 17.66 9.64 7.70
C VAL A 6 18.63 8.46 7.61
N PHE A 7 19.17 7.95 8.74
CA PHE A 7 20.03 6.74 8.77
C PHE A 7 19.36 5.54 9.48
N GLY A 8 18.04 5.57 9.63
CA GLY A 8 17.27 4.46 10.24
C GLY A 8 17.08 3.27 9.30
N SER A 9 16.38 2.23 9.78
CA SER A 9 15.97 1.06 8.98
C SER A 9 15.33 1.46 7.65
N GLY A 10 14.52 2.52 7.66
CA GLY A 10 13.91 3.07 6.45
C GLY A 10 14.88 3.57 5.39
N PHE A 11 16.07 4.03 5.74
CA PHE A 11 17.07 4.41 4.74
C PHE A 11 17.70 3.19 4.08
N ALA A 12 18.04 2.18 4.88
CA ALA A 12 18.60 0.93 4.38
C ALA A 12 17.63 0.22 3.44
N VAL A 13 16.35 0.10 3.82
CA VAL A 13 15.31 -0.53 2.98
C VAL A 13 15.12 0.23 1.67
N ARG A 14 14.98 1.57 1.72
CA ARG A 14 14.80 2.39 0.52
C ARG A 14 16.01 2.32 -0.40
N THR A 15 17.21 2.40 0.16
CA THR A 15 18.45 2.32 -0.62
C THR A 15 18.59 0.94 -1.25
N ALA A 16 18.34 -0.13 -0.51
CA ALA A 16 18.41 -1.50 -1.03
C ALA A 16 17.42 -1.71 -2.18
N HIS A 17 16.18 -1.22 -2.05
CA HIS A 17 15.18 -1.29 -3.13
C HIS A 17 15.64 -0.53 -4.38
N VAL A 18 16.08 0.72 -4.24
CA VAL A 18 16.54 1.55 -5.37
C VAL A 18 17.75 0.92 -6.06
N VAL A 19 18.74 0.47 -5.29
CA VAL A 19 19.95 -0.17 -5.82
C VAL A 19 19.61 -1.47 -6.54
N LEU A 20 18.76 -2.32 -5.95
CA LEU A 20 18.33 -3.58 -6.58
C LEU A 20 17.60 -3.32 -7.90
N THR A 21 16.68 -2.37 -7.94
CA THR A 21 15.92 -2.01 -9.14
C THR A 21 16.85 -1.57 -10.26
N TRP A 22 17.76 -0.63 -9.99
CA TRP A 22 18.72 -0.16 -11.00
C TRP A 22 19.75 -1.22 -11.41
N LEU A 23 20.17 -2.10 -10.48
CA LEU A 23 21.05 -3.21 -10.80
C LEU A 23 20.40 -4.19 -11.77
N ILE A 24 19.14 -4.57 -11.53
CA ILE A 24 18.39 -5.44 -12.45
C ILE A 24 18.23 -4.76 -13.81
N THR A 25 17.83 -3.48 -13.84
CA THR A 25 17.75 -2.71 -15.09
C THR A 25 19.08 -2.70 -15.84
N LEU A 26 20.19 -2.42 -15.16
CA LEU A 26 21.52 -2.44 -15.78
C LEU A 26 21.87 -3.82 -16.35
N ILE A 27 21.57 -4.90 -15.63
CA ILE A 27 21.81 -6.27 -16.11
C ILE A 27 21.03 -6.55 -17.40
N LEU A 28 19.78 -6.08 -17.52
CA LEU A 28 18.99 -6.22 -18.74
C LEU A 28 19.62 -5.49 -19.94
N PHE A 29 20.25 -4.33 -19.72
CA PHE A 29 20.96 -3.58 -20.76
C PHE A 29 22.32 -4.18 -21.14
N LEU A 30 23.03 -4.77 -20.17
CA LEU A 30 24.36 -5.34 -20.42
C LEU A 30 24.30 -6.73 -21.06
N HIS A 31 23.24 -7.49 -20.83
CA HIS A 31 23.04 -8.78 -21.47
C HIS A 31 22.53 -8.62 -22.91
N ASP A 32 22.66 -9.66 -23.75
CA ASP A 32 22.16 -9.65 -25.14
C ASP A 32 20.63 -9.79 -25.19
N THR A 33 19.95 -8.81 -24.61
CA THR A 33 18.49 -8.68 -24.66
C THR A 33 18.07 -7.78 -25.81
N GLU A 34 16.77 -7.72 -26.06
CA GLU A 34 16.19 -6.82 -27.04
C GLU A 34 16.55 -5.35 -26.79
N LEU A 35 16.65 -4.92 -25.53
CA LEU A 35 17.05 -3.53 -25.22
C LEU A 35 18.45 -3.22 -25.73
N ARG A 36 19.40 -4.13 -25.51
CA ARG A 36 20.79 -3.97 -25.96
C ARG A 36 20.88 -3.99 -27.49
N ARG A 37 20.11 -4.86 -28.14
CA ARG A 37 20.07 -4.96 -29.61
C ARG A 37 19.48 -3.72 -30.27
N GLN A 38 18.53 -3.04 -29.64
CA GLN A 38 17.91 -1.82 -30.18
C GLN A 38 18.73 -0.55 -29.92
N GLU A 39 19.58 -0.54 -28.90
CA GLU A 39 20.51 0.56 -28.63
C GLU A 39 21.59 0.68 -29.73
N GLN A 40 22.13 -0.45 -30.20
CA GLN A 40 23.20 -0.50 -31.21
C GLN A 40 22.85 0.16 -32.56
N PRO A 41 21.65 -0.03 -33.15
CA PRO A 41 21.25 0.62 -34.40
C PRO A 41 20.72 2.05 -34.22
N GLY A 42 20.79 2.64 -33.01
CA GLY A 42 20.34 4.01 -32.77
C GLY A 42 18.82 4.18 -32.70
N GLN A 43 18.07 3.17 -32.26
CA GLN A 43 16.62 3.23 -32.02
C GLN A 43 16.31 3.25 -30.52
N PRO A 44 16.57 4.36 -29.79
CA PRO A 44 16.51 4.37 -28.33
C PRO A 44 15.08 4.43 -27.76
N GLY A 45 14.04 4.44 -28.60
CA GLY A 45 12.66 4.69 -28.15
C GLY A 45 12.20 3.73 -27.06
N GLN A 46 12.33 2.42 -27.28
CA GLN A 46 11.93 1.40 -26.31
C GLN A 46 12.87 1.35 -25.08
N PRO A 47 14.21 1.40 -25.22
CA PRO A 47 15.12 1.57 -24.08
C PRO A 47 14.80 2.77 -23.19
N VAL A 48 14.57 3.95 -23.79
CA VAL A 48 14.24 5.18 -23.07
C VAL A 48 12.90 5.04 -22.36
N LEU A 49 11.87 4.50 -23.04
CA LEU A 49 10.56 4.30 -22.43
C LEU A 49 10.63 3.34 -21.23
N PHE A 50 11.42 2.27 -21.32
CA PHE A 50 11.61 1.34 -20.21
C PHE A 50 12.32 2.02 -19.02
N VAL A 51 13.39 2.78 -19.27
CA VAL A 51 14.10 3.55 -18.22
C VAL A 51 13.18 4.60 -17.58
N LEU A 52 12.37 5.31 -18.36
CA LEU A 52 11.39 6.26 -17.84
C LEU A 52 10.35 5.57 -16.95
N LEU A 53 9.87 4.38 -17.34
CA LEU A 53 8.94 3.62 -16.52
C LEU A 53 9.59 3.16 -15.20
N VAL A 54 10.83 2.68 -15.23
CA VAL A 54 11.60 2.33 -14.02
C VAL A 54 11.79 3.57 -13.14
N LEU A 55 12.14 4.71 -13.71
CA LEU A 55 12.29 5.97 -12.97
C LEU A 55 10.97 6.38 -12.30
N VAL A 56 9.85 6.35 -13.01
CA VAL A 56 8.53 6.64 -12.45
C VAL A 56 8.20 5.68 -11.30
N SER A 57 8.49 4.38 -11.45
CA SER A 57 8.30 3.38 -10.39
C SER A 57 9.11 3.72 -9.14
N VAL A 58 10.39 4.06 -9.29
CA VAL A 58 11.28 4.46 -8.19
C VAL A 58 10.81 5.76 -7.53
N LEU A 59 10.38 6.75 -8.31
CA LEU A 59 9.85 8.01 -7.77
C LEU A 59 8.55 7.79 -6.98
N LEU A 60 7.64 6.94 -7.48
CA LEU A 60 6.43 6.55 -6.76
C LEU A 60 6.75 5.79 -5.47
N TYR A 61 7.70 4.84 -5.51
CA TYR A 61 8.17 4.14 -4.32
C TYR A 61 8.67 5.12 -3.25
N LEU A 62 9.57 6.03 -3.64
CA LEU A 62 10.12 7.04 -2.74
C LEU A 62 9.01 7.95 -2.20
N ALA A 63 8.13 8.44 -3.06
CA ALA A 63 7.00 9.28 -2.67
C ALA A 63 6.14 8.59 -1.61
N VAL A 64 5.66 7.37 -1.86
CA VAL A 64 4.81 6.64 -0.91
C VAL A 64 5.55 6.31 0.40
N SER A 65 6.83 5.93 0.30
CA SER A 65 7.64 5.59 1.47
C SER A 65 7.94 6.78 2.39
N LEU A 66 7.84 8.01 1.87
CA LEU A 66 8.10 9.26 2.60
C LEU A 66 6.81 10.04 2.91
N MET A 67 5.70 9.70 2.25
CA MET A 67 4.41 10.38 2.42
C MET A 67 3.84 10.15 3.82
N ASP A 68 3.22 11.19 4.38
CA ASP A 68 2.39 11.04 5.58
C ASP A 68 1.19 10.13 5.27
N PRO A 69 1.05 8.95 5.92
CA PRO A 69 -0.09 8.06 5.72
C PRO A 69 -1.41 8.61 6.28
N GLY A 70 -1.37 9.73 7.00
CA GLY A 70 -2.49 10.27 7.77
C GLY A 70 -2.27 10.07 9.25
N PHE A 71 -1.09 10.42 9.75
CA PHE A 71 -0.82 10.44 11.18
C PHE A 71 -1.74 11.43 11.89
N ILE A 72 -2.29 11.01 13.03
CA ILE A 72 -3.15 11.87 13.86
C ILE A 72 -2.24 12.72 14.74
N LEU A 73 -2.35 14.04 14.61
CA LEU A 73 -1.66 15.00 15.47
C LEU A 73 -2.47 15.24 16.74
N ALA A 74 -1.79 15.64 17.83
CA ALA A 74 -2.44 15.94 19.10
C ALA A 74 -3.41 17.13 18.99
N GLU A 75 -3.12 18.10 18.11
CA GLU A 75 -3.92 19.29 17.86
C GLU A 75 -5.24 18.96 17.13
N ASP A 76 -5.21 18.02 16.18
CA ASP A 76 -6.41 17.52 15.47
C ASP A 76 -7.41 16.83 16.42
N ALA A 77 -6.92 16.33 17.57
CA ALA A 77 -7.76 15.72 18.59
C ALA A 77 -8.51 16.76 19.46
N GLY A 78 -8.02 18.00 19.53
CA GLY A 78 -8.62 19.08 20.31
C GLY A 78 -9.72 19.85 19.58
N LEU A 79 -9.65 19.95 18.25
CA LEU A 79 -10.66 20.66 17.43
C LEU A 79 -12.00 19.93 17.27
N GLN A 80 -12.09 18.67 17.69
CA GLN A 80 -13.33 17.88 17.60
C GLN A 80 -14.02 17.68 18.95
N VAL A 81 -13.49 18.29 20.02
CA VAL A 81 -14.20 18.45 21.28
C VAL A 81 -14.90 19.81 21.19
N PRO A 82 -16.25 19.88 21.16
CA PRO A 82 -16.92 21.14 21.43
C PRO A 82 -16.41 21.63 22.79
N LEU A 83 -15.82 22.84 22.83
CA LEU A 83 -15.39 23.45 24.07
C LEU A 83 -16.52 23.32 25.10
N GLY A 84 -16.30 22.54 26.17
CA GLY A 84 -17.14 22.60 27.37
C GLY A 84 -17.86 21.33 27.82
N VAL A 85 -17.54 20.12 27.33
CA VAL A 85 -18.09 18.89 27.94
C VAL A 85 -17.00 18.16 28.71
N THR A 86 -17.09 18.19 30.05
CA THR A 86 -16.21 17.42 30.95
C THR A 86 -16.43 15.92 30.79
N GLU A 87 -15.42 15.10 31.12
CA GLU A 87 -15.52 13.63 31.08
C GLU A 87 -16.74 13.12 31.89
N GLU A 88 -17.15 13.84 32.94
CA GLU A 88 -18.33 13.54 33.76
C GLU A 88 -19.68 13.85 33.06
N GLN A 89 -19.74 14.84 32.16
CA GLN A 89 -20.97 15.15 31.40
C GLN A 89 -21.19 14.20 30.21
N GLN A 90 -20.15 13.51 29.74
CA GLN A 90 -20.26 12.47 28.70
C GLN A 90 -20.84 11.14 29.20
N ASP A 91 -20.86 10.92 30.50
CA ASP A 91 -21.49 9.75 31.14
C ASP A 91 -23.01 9.94 31.38
N MET A 92 -23.54 11.17 31.22
CA MET A 92 -24.95 11.51 31.48
C MET A 92 -25.83 11.55 30.21
N ILE A 93 -25.25 11.27 29.04
CA ILE A 93 -25.99 11.19 27.77
C ILE A 93 -26.52 9.75 27.62
N PRO A 94 -27.83 9.53 27.46
CA PRO A 94 -28.38 8.19 27.31
C PRO A 94 -27.76 7.49 26.08
N PRO A 95 -27.56 6.16 26.12
CA PRO A 95 -26.97 5.39 25.03
C PRO A 95 -27.99 5.21 23.89
N SER A 96 -28.51 6.31 23.34
CA SER A 96 -29.28 6.30 22.10
C SER A 96 -28.40 6.81 20.95
N ALA A 97 -28.12 5.87 20.03
CA ALA A 97 -27.85 6.05 18.62
C ALA A 97 -26.65 6.87 18.08
N ALA A 98 -25.84 7.62 18.86
CA ALA A 98 -24.84 8.51 18.22
C ALA A 98 -23.40 8.54 18.79
N SER A 99 -23.02 7.72 19.76
CA SER A 99 -21.62 7.70 20.23
C SER A 99 -21.11 6.29 20.55
N GLN A 100 -20.69 5.54 19.53
CA GLN A 100 -19.57 4.62 19.78
C GLN A 100 -18.39 5.50 20.20
N ARG A 101 -18.14 5.57 21.51
CA ARG A 101 -17.07 6.36 22.14
C ARG A 101 -15.79 6.18 21.32
N ARG A 102 -15.27 7.28 20.79
CA ARG A 102 -13.95 7.29 20.13
C ARG A 102 -12.94 6.71 21.10
N ARG A 103 -12.26 5.64 20.68
CA ARG A 103 -11.28 4.97 21.54
C ARG A 103 -10.13 5.93 21.80
N ARG A 104 -9.68 6.08 23.04
CA ARG A 104 -8.47 6.84 23.34
C ARG A 104 -7.25 5.93 23.20
N CYS A 105 -6.24 6.38 22.46
CA CYS A 105 -4.99 5.64 22.38
C CYS A 105 -4.17 5.83 23.66
N ALA A 106 -3.82 4.75 24.36
CA ALA A 106 -3.01 4.83 25.58
C ALA A 106 -1.57 5.35 25.34
N HIS A 107 -1.02 5.16 24.13
CA HIS A 107 0.35 5.58 23.80
C HIS A 107 0.42 7.03 23.29
N CYS A 108 -0.48 7.39 22.38
CA CYS A 108 -0.49 8.73 21.77
C CYS A 108 -1.35 9.74 22.54
N LEU A 109 -2.16 9.27 23.50
CA LEU A 109 -3.13 10.05 24.28
C LEU A 109 -4.17 10.83 23.45
N VAL A 110 -4.28 10.54 22.15
CA VAL A 110 -5.28 11.11 21.24
C VAL A 110 -6.56 10.27 21.19
N GLN A 111 -7.69 10.91 20.93
CA GLN A 111 -8.91 10.20 20.50
C GLN A 111 -8.71 9.66 19.09
N GLN A 112 -8.95 8.37 18.92
CA GLN A 112 -8.84 7.66 17.66
C GLN A 112 -10.15 7.80 16.88
N PRO A 113 -10.16 8.47 15.71
CA PRO A 113 -11.27 8.39 14.78
C PRO A 113 -11.55 6.93 14.41
N MET A 114 -12.77 6.66 13.96
CA MET A 114 -13.13 5.33 13.47
C MET A 114 -12.17 4.86 12.35
N ARG A 115 -11.89 3.56 12.32
CA ARG A 115 -10.90 2.93 11.44
C ARG A 115 -9.44 3.36 11.63
N SER A 116 -9.12 4.15 12.65
CA SER A 116 -7.72 4.44 13.00
C SER A 116 -7.12 3.42 13.97
N LYS A 117 -5.79 3.30 13.95
CA LYS A 117 -5.03 2.37 14.81
C LYS A 117 -3.65 2.95 15.16
N HIS A 118 -3.16 2.63 16.35
CA HIS A 118 -1.76 2.86 16.72
C HIS A 118 -0.85 1.83 16.03
N CYS A 119 0.15 2.32 15.30
CA CYS A 119 1.23 1.50 14.78
C CYS A 119 2.41 1.53 15.75
N GLN A 120 2.82 0.37 16.27
CA GLN A 120 3.96 0.28 17.19
C GLN A 120 5.29 0.62 16.50
N ALA A 121 5.46 0.24 15.23
CA ALA A 121 6.67 0.55 14.47
C ALA A 121 6.82 2.07 14.22
N CYS A 122 5.74 2.73 13.76
CA CYS A 122 5.75 4.18 13.56
C CYS A 122 5.55 4.99 14.86
N ARG A 123 5.14 4.35 15.96
CA ARG A 123 4.77 4.95 17.27
C ARG A 123 3.74 6.09 17.17
N ARG A 124 2.85 6.01 16.20
CA ARG A 124 1.82 7.02 15.92
C ARG A 124 0.51 6.36 15.54
N CYS A 125 -0.61 7.04 15.82
CA CYS A 125 -1.91 6.65 15.31
C CYS A 125 -2.06 7.09 13.84
N VAL A 126 -2.61 6.21 13.01
CA VAL A 126 -2.80 6.42 11.57
C VAL A 126 -4.29 6.30 11.25
N ARG A 127 -4.83 7.27 10.51
CA ARG A 127 -6.22 7.26 10.01
C ARG A 127 -6.41 6.18 8.96
N ARG A 128 -7.58 5.53 8.97
CA ARG A 128 -7.93 4.38 8.09
C ARG A 128 -6.74 3.44 7.91
N TYR A 129 -6.20 2.95 9.03
CA TYR A 129 -4.97 2.17 9.05
C TYR A 129 -5.17 0.89 8.26
N ASP A 130 -4.33 0.66 7.25
CA ASP A 130 -4.32 -0.58 6.50
C ASP A 130 -3.31 -1.56 7.08
N HIS A 131 -2.03 -1.20 6.97
CA HIS A 131 -0.93 -1.97 7.55
C HIS A 131 0.32 -1.10 7.73
N HIS A 132 1.32 -1.65 8.43
CA HIS A 132 2.68 -1.13 8.39
C HIS A 132 3.44 -1.96 7.35
N CYS A 133 4.02 -1.31 6.34
CA CYS A 133 4.72 -1.98 5.26
C CYS A 133 6.24 -1.98 5.54
N PRO A 134 6.85 -3.13 5.86
CA PRO A 134 8.29 -3.20 6.11
C PRO A 134 9.12 -2.86 4.86
N TRP A 135 8.56 -3.06 3.66
CA TRP A 135 9.22 -2.75 2.38
C TRP A 135 9.34 -1.25 2.10
N MET A 136 8.57 -0.44 2.82
CA MET A 136 8.61 1.02 2.73
C MET A 136 9.08 1.66 4.03
N GLU A 137 9.16 0.89 5.11
CA GLU A 137 9.36 1.36 6.48
C GLU A 137 8.40 2.53 6.80
N ASN A 138 7.15 2.40 6.35
CA ASN A 138 6.10 3.38 6.52
C ASN A 138 4.73 2.68 6.64
N CYS A 139 3.76 3.36 7.24
CA CYS A 139 2.39 2.88 7.22
C CYS A 139 1.71 3.14 5.88
N VAL A 140 0.75 2.29 5.56
CA VAL A 140 -0.27 2.53 4.53
C VAL A 140 -1.56 2.89 5.25
N GLY A 141 -2.10 4.06 4.93
CA GLY A 141 -3.26 4.66 5.59
C GLY A 141 -4.03 5.60 4.68
N GLU A 142 -4.98 6.35 5.24
CA GLU A 142 -5.94 7.15 4.48
C GLU A 142 -5.33 8.05 3.40
N ARG A 143 -4.20 8.72 3.69
CA ARG A 143 -3.61 9.72 2.79
C ARG A 143 -2.71 9.13 1.70
N ASN A 144 -2.12 7.96 1.92
CA ASN A 144 -1.16 7.37 0.97
C ASN A 144 -1.63 6.06 0.32
N HIS A 145 -2.73 5.44 0.75
CA HIS A 145 -3.17 4.13 0.23
C HIS A 145 -3.42 4.15 -1.29
N ARG A 146 -3.97 5.23 -1.85
CA ARG A 146 -4.16 5.36 -3.31
C ARG A 146 -2.83 5.38 -4.08
N TRP A 147 -1.84 6.09 -3.53
CA TRP A 147 -0.50 6.20 -4.12
C TRP A 147 0.26 4.89 -3.99
N PHE A 148 0.07 4.18 -2.88
CA PHE A 148 0.55 2.81 -2.69
C PHE A 148 0.00 1.89 -3.80
N MET A 149 -1.30 1.95 -4.09
CA MET A 149 -1.90 1.15 -5.18
C MET A 149 -1.35 1.51 -6.55
N LEU A 150 -1.17 2.81 -6.84
CA LEU A 150 -0.55 3.25 -8.10
C LEU A 150 0.88 2.75 -8.23
N TYR A 151 1.68 2.83 -7.16
CA TYR A 151 3.02 2.27 -7.12
C TYR A 151 3.00 0.76 -7.40
N LEU A 152 2.13 -0.01 -6.75
CA LEU A 152 2.04 -1.45 -6.98
C LEU A 152 1.73 -1.80 -8.44
N LEU A 153 0.82 -1.05 -9.07
CA LEU A 153 0.45 -1.24 -10.48
C LEU A 153 1.62 -0.94 -11.42
N VAL A 154 2.29 0.20 -11.23
CA VAL A 154 3.45 0.59 -12.05
C VAL A 154 4.61 -0.38 -11.85
N GLN A 155 4.87 -0.81 -10.61
CA GLN A 155 5.90 -1.79 -10.31
C GLN A 155 5.61 -3.15 -10.94
N LEU A 156 4.35 -3.59 -10.95
CA LEU A 156 3.95 -4.82 -11.66
C LEU A 156 4.20 -4.68 -13.17
N LEU A 157 3.89 -3.53 -13.76
CA LEU A 157 4.15 -3.27 -15.17
C LEU A 157 5.66 -3.32 -15.50
N VAL A 158 6.50 -2.71 -14.67
CA VAL A 158 7.96 -2.81 -14.77
C VAL A 158 8.43 -4.26 -14.71
N LEU A 159 7.91 -5.05 -13.76
CA LEU A 159 8.30 -6.45 -13.59
C LEU A 159 7.85 -7.32 -14.78
N LEU A 160 6.63 -7.13 -15.29
CA LEU A 160 6.11 -7.84 -16.45
C LEU A 160 6.92 -7.52 -17.72
N TRP A 161 7.22 -6.24 -17.95
CA TRP A 161 8.02 -5.84 -19.09
C TRP A 161 9.48 -6.29 -18.94
N GLY A 162 10.06 -6.18 -17.74
CA GLY A 162 11.39 -6.70 -17.44
C GLY A 162 11.49 -8.21 -17.64
N LEU A 163 10.47 -8.98 -17.26
CA LEU A 163 10.37 -10.42 -17.52
C LEU A 163 10.33 -10.72 -19.03
N HIS A 164 9.55 -9.94 -19.78
CA HIS A 164 9.52 -10.05 -21.24
C HIS A 164 10.89 -9.75 -21.87
N ILE A 165 11.55 -8.66 -21.46
CA ILE A 165 12.91 -8.34 -21.92
C ILE A 165 13.88 -9.46 -21.56
N ALA A 166 13.79 -10.00 -20.34
CA ALA A 166 14.63 -11.10 -19.90
C ALA A 166 14.46 -12.37 -20.76
N SER A 167 13.23 -12.69 -21.21
CA SER A 167 13.01 -13.84 -22.08
C SER A 167 13.68 -13.70 -23.46
N THR A 168 13.90 -12.47 -23.93
CA THR A 168 14.61 -12.21 -25.21
C THR A 168 16.13 -12.37 -25.13
N GLY A 169 16.68 -12.59 -23.92
CA GLY A 169 18.11 -12.78 -23.68
C GLY A 169 18.59 -14.23 -23.76
N PHE A 170 17.68 -15.20 -23.92
CA PHE A 170 18.07 -16.61 -24.01
C PHE A 170 18.76 -16.91 -25.34
N GLN A 171 19.94 -17.55 -25.27
CA GLN A 171 20.62 -18.06 -26.45
C GLN A 171 19.83 -19.24 -27.04
N ALA A 172 19.61 -19.20 -28.35
CA ALA A 172 18.89 -20.24 -29.07
C ALA A 172 19.77 -21.48 -29.31
N GLY A 173 19.16 -22.67 -29.28
CA GLY A 173 19.71 -23.89 -29.88
C GLY A 173 20.03 -25.05 -28.93
N GLY A 174 20.23 -26.22 -29.55
CA GLY A 174 20.76 -27.43 -28.92
C GLY A 174 19.77 -28.27 -28.11
N ALA A 175 20.26 -29.41 -27.60
CA ALA A 175 19.57 -30.19 -26.58
C ALA A 175 19.53 -29.45 -25.23
N TRP A 176 18.61 -29.84 -24.33
CA TRP A 176 18.38 -29.12 -23.06
C TRP A 176 19.63 -28.98 -22.16
N ARG A 177 20.55 -29.95 -22.17
CA ARG A 177 21.77 -29.93 -21.31
C ARG A 177 22.79 -28.86 -21.73
N PRO A 178 23.22 -28.77 -23.01
CA PRO A 178 24.02 -27.65 -23.49
C PRO A 178 23.32 -26.30 -23.33
N TRP A 179 22.03 -26.23 -23.66
CA TRP A 179 21.25 -24.99 -23.54
C TRP A 179 21.24 -24.47 -22.10
N LEU A 180 20.97 -25.35 -21.13
CA LEU A 180 20.95 -24.97 -19.72
C LEU A 180 22.33 -24.48 -19.26
N ARG A 181 23.42 -25.12 -19.69
CA ARG A 181 24.78 -24.66 -19.34
C ARG A 181 25.13 -23.32 -19.98
N ALA A 182 24.61 -23.02 -21.17
CA ALA A 182 24.82 -21.73 -21.83
C ALA A 182 24.00 -20.60 -21.19
N ASN A 183 22.88 -20.92 -20.54
CA ASN A 183 21.91 -19.95 -20.02
C ASN A 183 21.73 -20.02 -18.50
N ASP A 184 22.51 -20.80 -17.76
CA ASP A 184 22.27 -21.14 -16.34
C ASP A 184 22.08 -19.90 -15.45
N ARG A 185 23.01 -18.95 -15.52
CA ARG A 185 22.99 -17.71 -14.73
C ARG A 185 21.82 -16.80 -15.13
N TRP A 186 21.52 -16.73 -16.42
CA TRP A 186 20.42 -15.93 -16.95
C TRP A 186 19.06 -16.53 -16.58
N PHE A 187 18.96 -17.85 -16.65
CA PHE A 187 17.80 -18.61 -16.25
C PHE A 187 17.48 -18.41 -14.77
N MET A 188 18.50 -18.38 -13.89
CA MET A 188 18.30 -18.05 -12.47
C MET A 188 17.77 -16.62 -12.25
N LEU A 189 18.29 -15.62 -12.98
CA LEU A 189 17.77 -14.25 -12.94
C LEU A 189 16.31 -14.20 -13.43
N TYR A 190 16.01 -14.89 -14.54
CA TYR A 190 14.67 -14.98 -15.09
C TYR A 190 13.69 -15.59 -14.08
N LEU A 191 14.05 -16.68 -13.43
CA LEU A 191 13.24 -17.30 -12.37
C LEU A 191 13.05 -16.38 -11.16
N LEU A 192 14.08 -15.62 -10.77
CA LEU A 192 13.96 -14.61 -9.71
C LEU A 192 12.95 -13.51 -10.09
N VAL A 193 13.06 -12.96 -11.30
CA VAL A 193 12.11 -11.93 -11.79
C VAL A 193 10.70 -12.50 -11.90
N GLN A 194 10.54 -13.75 -12.36
CA GLN A 194 9.27 -14.45 -12.41
C GLN A 194 8.64 -14.61 -11.02
N LEU A 195 9.44 -15.00 -10.02
CA LEU A 195 8.99 -15.08 -8.64
C LEU A 195 8.53 -13.70 -8.13
N LEU A 196 9.30 -12.64 -8.41
CA LEU A 196 8.92 -11.27 -8.05
C LEU A 196 7.60 -10.85 -8.69
N VAL A 197 7.37 -11.16 -9.99
CA VAL A 197 6.09 -10.92 -10.67
C VAL A 197 4.94 -11.64 -9.96
N LEU A 198 5.12 -12.92 -9.60
CA LEU A 198 4.08 -13.69 -8.92
C LEU A 198 3.77 -13.13 -7.53
N LEU A 199 4.79 -12.76 -6.75
CA LEU A 199 4.62 -12.15 -5.44
C LEU A 199 3.91 -10.79 -5.52
N TRP A 200 4.31 -9.93 -6.47
CA TRP A 200 3.68 -8.63 -6.66
C TRP A 200 2.26 -8.73 -7.20
N GLY A 201 2.02 -9.64 -8.14
CA GLY A 201 0.71 -9.95 -8.70
C GLY A 201 -0.26 -10.49 -7.65
N LEU A 202 0.21 -11.38 -6.76
CA LEU A 202 -0.58 -11.85 -5.63
C LEU A 202 -0.91 -10.71 -4.67
N HIS A 203 0.07 -9.85 -4.35
CA HIS A 203 -0.11 -8.71 -3.47
C HIS A 203 -1.16 -7.71 -4.01
N ILE A 204 -1.15 -7.41 -5.32
CA ILE A 204 -2.15 -6.51 -5.92
C ILE A 204 -3.53 -7.18 -6.06
N GLY A 205 -3.55 -8.43 -6.51
CA GLY A 205 -4.75 -9.14 -6.96
C GLY A 205 -5.54 -9.81 -5.84
N SER A 206 -4.87 -10.47 -4.89
CA SER A 206 -5.53 -11.28 -3.86
C SER A 206 -5.84 -10.56 -2.55
N SER A 207 -5.23 -9.39 -2.27
CA SER A 207 -5.54 -8.62 -1.05
C SER A 207 -6.06 -7.23 -1.37
N HIS A 208 -5.31 -6.35 -2.04
CA HIS A 208 -5.70 -4.94 -2.00
C HIS A 208 -6.88 -4.57 -2.90
N LEU A 209 -6.94 -5.00 -4.17
CA LEU A 209 -8.09 -4.68 -5.03
C LEU A 209 -9.39 -5.32 -4.51
N TYR A 210 -9.31 -6.56 -4.04
CA TYR A 210 -10.43 -7.24 -3.41
C TYR A 210 -10.90 -6.50 -2.15
N LEU A 211 -9.98 -6.18 -1.23
CA LEU A 211 -10.32 -5.46 0.00
C LEU A 211 -10.85 -4.05 -0.28
N ILE A 212 -10.31 -3.33 -1.26
CA ILE A 212 -10.82 -2.02 -1.71
C ILE A 212 -12.24 -2.18 -2.26
N SER A 213 -12.51 -3.21 -3.07
CA SER A 213 -13.85 -3.47 -3.61
C SER A 213 -14.88 -3.77 -2.52
N LEU A 214 -14.45 -4.22 -1.34
CA LEU A 214 -15.28 -4.41 -0.16
C LEU A 214 -15.15 -3.25 0.84
N ASN A 215 -14.47 -2.15 0.51
CA ASN A 215 -14.13 -1.07 1.44
C ASN A 215 -13.59 -1.56 2.80
N THR A 216 -12.83 -2.65 2.79
CA THR A 216 -12.20 -3.25 3.97
C THR A 216 -10.71 -2.92 3.94
N THR A 217 -10.12 -2.65 5.10
CA THR A 217 -8.65 -2.56 5.22
C THR A 217 -8.06 -3.93 5.53
N THR A 218 -6.78 -4.14 5.22
CA THR A 218 -6.05 -5.37 5.59
C THR A 218 -6.16 -5.65 7.08
N TRP A 219 -6.05 -4.61 7.92
CA TRP A 219 -6.25 -4.72 9.36
C TRP A 219 -7.66 -5.21 9.75
N GLU A 220 -8.70 -4.67 9.12
CA GLU A 220 -10.08 -5.09 9.39
C GLU A 220 -10.33 -6.53 8.99
N PHE A 221 -9.79 -6.95 7.85
CA PHE A 221 -9.87 -8.33 7.39
C PHE A 221 -9.15 -9.30 8.35
N MET A 222 -7.90 -9.01 8.71
CA MET A 222 -7.08 -9.92 9.52
C MET A 222 -7.44 -9.93 11.01
N CYS A 223 -7.94 -8.82 11.54
CA CYS A 223 -8.10 -8.61 12.98
C CYS A 223 -9.52 -8.17 13.36
N ARG A 224 -10.53 -8.51 12.54
CA ARG A 224 -11.96 -8.20 12.77
C ARG A 224 -12.40 -8.39 14.22
N HIS A 225 -12.08 -9.54 14.81
CA HIS A 225 -12.46 -9.91 16.19
C HIS A 225 -11.87 -8.99 17.27
N ARG A 226 -10.81 -8.23 16.97
CA ARG A 226 -10.15 -7.28 17.88
C ARG A 226 -10.69 -5.87 17.75
N ILE A 227 -11.57 -5.60 16.79
CA ILE A 227 -12.02 -4.26 16.42
C ILE A 227 -13.38 -3.99 17.05
N SER A 228 -13.43 -3.08 18.03
CA SER A 228 -14.65 -2.81 18.80
C SER A 228 -15.87 -2.40 17.97
N TYR A 229 -15.67 -1.61 16.89
CA TYR A 229 -16.77 -1.17 16.02
C TYR A 229 -17.28 -2.28 15.08
N LEU A 230 -16.51 -3.35 14.85
CA LEU A 230 -16.97 -4.51 14.07
C LEU A 230 -17.48 -5.66 14.95
N ARG A 231 -17.25 -5.59 16.28
CA ARG A 231 -17.62 -6.66 17.22
C ARG A 231 -19.13 -6.91 17.28
N HIS A 232 -19.92 -5.87 17.02
CA HIS A 232 -21.38 -5.91 17.04
C HIS A 232 -21.99 -6.23 15.66
N CYS A 233 -21.18 -6.22 14.60
CA CYS A 233 -21.62 -6.56 13.25
C CYS A 233 -21.61 -8.09 13.07
N GLY A 234 -22.61 -8.64 12.38
CA GLY A 234 -22.64 -10.06 11.99
C GLY A 234 -21.38 -10.46 11.22
N ALA A 235 -21.04 -11.76 11.17
CA ALA A 235 -19.78 -12.24 10.57
C ALA A 235 -19.54 -11.72 9.14
N ASP A 236 -20.61 -11.67 8.33
CA ASP A 236 -20.58 -11.27 6.92
C ASP A 236 -20.99 -9.80 6.70
N GLN A 237 -21.31 -9.06 7.76
CA GLN A 237 -21.72 -7.66 7.64
C GLN A 237 -20.52 -6.73 7.56
N ASN A 238 -20.54 -5.81 6.62
CA ASN A 238 -19.54 -4.77 6.49
C ASN A 238 -20.20 -3.38 6.39
N PRO A 239 -20.18 -2.57 7.47
CA PRO A 239 -20.89 -1.30 7.54
C PRO A 239 -20.27 -0.17 6.70
N PHE A 240 -19.25 -0.49 5.90
CA PHE A 240 -18.59 0.46 5.00
C PHE A 240 -18.74 0.05 3.53
N ASP A 241 -19.30 -1.12 3.25
CA ASP A 241 -19.42 -1.65 1.90
C ASP A 241 -20.67 -1.08 1.21
N ARG A 242 -20.47 -0.28 0.17
CA ARG A 242 -21.55 0.30 -0.65
C ARG A 242 -21.67 -0.38 -2.02
N GLY A 243 -21.09 -1.56 -2.16
CA GLY A 243 -20.97 -2.30 -3.42
C GLY A 243 -19.66 -2.01 -4.17
N PRO A 244 -19.14 -2.97 -4.95
CA PRO A 244 -17.81 -2.87 -5.58
C PRO A 244 -17.57 -1.60 -6.40
N ALA A 245 -18.53 -1.19 -7.22
CA ALA A 245 -18.39 -0.01 -8.07
C ALA A 245 -18.28 1.28 -7.26
N HIS A 246 -19.14 1.48 -6.26
CA HIS A 246 -19.10 2.65 -5.38
C HIS A 246 -17.84 2.67 -4.52
N ASN A 247 -17.39 1.52 -4.03
CA ASN A 247 -16.18 1.43 -3.22
C ASN A 247 -14.92 1.75 -4.04
N LEU A 248 -14.81 1.20 -5.26
CA LEU A 248 -13.71 1.49 -6.17
C LEU A 248 -13.70 2.97 -6.57
N TRP A 249 -14.86 3.53 -6.95
CA TRP A 249 -15.00 4.95 -7.27
C TRP A 249 -14.62 5.83 -6.06
N GLY A 250 -15.15 5.52 -4.88
CA GLY A 250 -14.83 6.24 -3.64
C GLY A 250 -13.35 6.21 -3.31
N PHE A 251 -12.67 5.09 -3.54
CA PHE A 251 -11.25 4.95 -3.26
C PHE A 251 -10.35 5.67 -4.27
N PHE A 252 -10.62 5.51 -5.57
CA PHE A 252 -9.75 6.03 -6.64
C PHE A 252 -10.08 7.47 -7.06
N CYS A 253 -11.35 7.88 -6.98
CA CYS A 253 -11.82 9.13 -7.58
C CYS A 253 -12.16 10.22 -6.57
N VAL A 254 -12.48 9.88 -5.31
CA VAL A 254 -12.79 10.87 -4.27
C VAL A 254 -11.52 11.25 -3.50
N TRP A 255 -11.20 12.54 -3.47
CA TRP A 255 -10.01 13.09 -2.80
C TRP A 255 -10.41 13.77 -1.50
N GLY A 256 -9.80 13.36 -0.40
CA GLY A 256 -10.07 13.92 0.92
C GLY A 256 -10.04 12.86 2.02
N THR A 257 -10.03 13.33 3.27
CA THR A 257 -10.23 12.47 4.45
C THR A 257 -11.71 12.21 4.65
N VAL A 258 -12.06 10.97 4.98
CA VAL A 258 -13.45 10.59 5.23
C VAL A 258 -13.72 10.59 6.73
N VAL A 259 -14.90 11.09 7.11
CA VAL A 259 -15.42 10.95 8.47
C VAL A 259 -16.15 9.62 8.55
N TRP A 260 -15.41 8.55 8.84
CA TRP A 260 -15.91 7.17 8.80
C TRP A 260 -17.07 6.90 9.76
N GLU A 261 -17.19 7.69 10.83
CA GLU A 261 -18.34 7.66 11.73
C GLU A 261 -19.65 7.98 11.00
N GLN A 262 -19.65 8.96 10.09
CA GLN A 262 -20.86 9.31 9.32
C GLN A 262 -21.27 8.18 8.38
N VAL A 263 -20.29 7.50 7.76
CA VAL A 263 -20.54 6.33 6.90
C VAL A 263 -21.16 5.19 7.71
N TYR A 264 -20.61 4.92 8.89
CA TYR A 264 -21.06 3.83 9.76
C TYR A 264 -22.49 4.03 10.28
N PHE A 265 -22.87 5.27 10.67
CA PHE A 265 -24.20 5.53 11.24
C PHE A 265 -25.31 5.73 10.19
N GLN A 266 -24.98 6.16 8.96
CA GLN A 266 -25.97 6.30 7.88
C GLN A 266 -26.67 4.98 7.54
N GLU A 267 -25.97 3.83 7.61
CA GLU A 267 -26.58 2.51 7.37
C GLU A 267 -27.37 1.98 8.57
N GLY A 268 -27.06 2.43 9.79
CA GLY A 268 -27.80 2.06 10.99
C GLY A 268 -29.23 2.62 11.03
N SER A 269 -29.47 3.76 10.36
CA SER A 269 -30.80 4.36 10.22
C SER A 269 -31.66 3.69 9.15
N ASP A 270 -31.08 3.15 8.08
CA ASP A 270 -31.82 2.47 7.02
C ASP A 270 -32.30 1.06 7.42
N GLN A 271 -31.77 0.50 8.51
CA GLN A 271 -32.24 -0.77 9.09
C GLN A 271 -33.33 -0.60 10.16
N LEU A 272 -33.75 0.64 10.46
CA LEU A 272 -34.76 0.97 11.48
C LEU A 272 -36.09 1.50 10.89
N VAL A 273 -36.33 1.31 9.59
CA VAL A 273 -37.59 1.67 8.91
C VAL A 273 -38.31 0.42 8.43
#